data_AF-A0A1I6IEL8-F1
#
_entry.id   AF-A0A1I6IEL8-F1
#
_cell.length_a   1.000
_cell.length_b   1.000
_cell.length_c   1.000
_cell.angle_alpha   90.00
_cell.angle_beta   90.00
_cell.angle_gamma   90.00
#
_symmetry.space_group_name_H-M   'P 1'
#
loop_
_entity.id
_entity.type
_entity.pdbx_description
1 polymer ?
#
loop_
_entity_poly.entity_id
_entity_poly.type
_entity_poly.pdbx_seq_one_letter_code
_entity_poly.pdbx_strand_id
1 'polypeptide(L)'
;MTKPPIPTVKPVAPQPLAPVAPTAPVTPVAPQPIAPIAPAPATPVAPQKLAPVSPPAATPAVGAPSGSTGATVPCCPDVAFFEKSSGGRTSYFAYDDKTTLAATPGTDEYWIPPTKTKTLPSDKETRDGARWVSVGVGLETQLEIKFDGAFQNACLLNCTYEFAPAGIADVTSPAITASGMAFKIKGKTAGEGSLKVMCDGKLRGYFHIWCIQPATINVDVASLVTPHSAAASYVVADLQSYINEVYRQVCITVQLNDAGAVTVAPTLTTYLNTATAAGLAHLNEMDTLAQAASAKLTNNYRLYYYVNTAGHSGALGVVSGGLGSSGPGFSFFDSDLPGSYNTMAHEFGHLLNLSHPAHDFDGDEYPPWQASNQANNILADDNWNLMGYQGPVSSRGANRKPLRYRQWKKCNRS
;
A
#
# COMPACT_ATOMS: atom_id res chain seq x y z
N MET A 1 -53.57 0.05 -41.01
CA MET A 1 -52.45 0.84 -41.58
C MET A 1 -51.18 0.05 -41.35
N THR A 2 -50.61 -0.54 -42.40
CA THR A 2 -49.41 -1.40 -42.33
C THR A 2 -48.15 -0.55 -42.32
N LYS A 3 -47.28 -0.79 -41.34
CA LYS A 3 -46.01 -0.08 -41.14
C LYS A 3 -45.05 -0.40 -42.30
N PRO A 4 -44.39 0.60 -42.91
CA PRO A 4 -43.46 0.35 -44.01
C PRO A 4 -42.19 -0.36 -43.52
N PRO A 5 -41.50 -1.14 -44.39
CA PRO A 5 -40.31 -1.88 -44.00
C PRO A 5 -39.12 -0.94 -43.81
N ILE A 6 -38.31 -1.25 -42.80
CA ILE A 6 -37.06 -0.53 -42.49
C ILE A 6 -35.99 -0.98 -43.51
N PRO A 7 -35.31 -0.06 -44.21
CA PRO A 7 -34.26 -0.42 -45.16
C PRO A 7 -33.05 -1.02 -44.43
N THR A 8 -32.57 -2.14 -44.94
CA THR A 8 -31.39 -2.83 -44.42
C THR A 8 -30.12 -2.09 -44.87
N VAL A 9 -29.39 -1.49 -43.93
CA VAL A 9 -28.12 -0.82 -44.21
C VAL A 9 -27.03 -1.89 -44.37
N LYS A 10 -26.41 -1.94 -45.54
CA LYS A 10 -25.30 -2.85 -45.83
C LYS A 10 -24.03 -2.35 -45.12
N PRO A 11 -23.28 -3.20 -44.39
CA PRO A 11 -22.04 -2.77 -43.74
C PRO A 11 -21.03 -2.23 -44.75
N VAL A 12 -20.50 -1.03 -44.50
CA VAL A 12 -19.40 -0.45 -45.27
C VAL A 12 -18.10 -1.13 -44.83
N ALA A 13 -17.38 -1.72 -45.78
CA ALA A 13 -16.09 -2.34 -45.50
C ALA A 13 -15.07 -1.28 -45.04
N PRO A 14 -14.27 -1.53 -44.00
CA PRO A 14 -13.23 -0.60 -43.56
C PRO A 14 -12.22 -0.34 -44.68
N GLN A 15 -11.92 0.93 -44.96
CA GLN A 15 -10.81 1.28 -45.84
C GLN A 15 -9.48 1.01 -45.14
N PRO A 16 -8.51 0.34 -45.81
CA PRO A 16 -7.16 0.21 -45.27
C PRO A 16 -6.49 1.58 -45.15
N LEU A 17 -6.01 1.91 -43.95
CA LEU A 17 -5.18 3.09 -43.74
C LEU A 17 -3.78 2.83 -44.33
N ALA A 18 -3.32 3.73 -45.19
CA ALA A 18 -1.97 3.69 -45.73
C ALA A 18 -0.94 3.92 -44.61
N PRO A 19 0.21 3.22 -44.62
CA PRO A 19 1.26 3.43 -43.63
C PRO A 19 1.80 4.86 -43.70
N VAL A 20 1.82 5.55 -42.56
CA VAL A 20 2.49 6.85 -42.42
C VAL A 20 3.99 6.59 -42.32
N ALA A 21 4.77 7.17 -43.23
CA ALA A 21 6.22 7.05 -43.22
C ALA A 21 6.81 7.69 -41.94
N PRO A 22 7.82 7.07 -41.30
CA PRO A 22 8.46 7.63 -40.12
C PRO A 22 9.17 8.94 -40.47
N THR A 23 8.96 9.95 -39.64
CA THR A 23 9.68 11.23 -39.68
C THR A 23 11.18 11.01 -39.41
N ALA A 24 12.02 11.74 -40.15
CA ALA A 24 13.47 11.60 -40.12
C ALA A 24 14.06 11.86 -38.71
N PRO A 25 15.19 11.20 -38.34
CA PRO A 25 15.85 11.40 -37.06
C PRO A 25 16.37 12.83 -36.93
N VAL A 26 16.07 13.48 -35.81
CA VAL A 26 16.63 14.78 -35.46
C VAL A 26 18.08 14.58 -35.03
N THR A 27 19.02 15.14 -35.78
CA THR A 27 20.45 15.14 -35.43
C THR A 27 20.70 15.96 -34.17
N PRO A 28 21.38 15.42 -33.14
CA PRO A 28 21.75 16.18 -31.95
C PRO A 28 22.70 17.33 -32.29
N VAL A 29 22.44 18.51 -31.72
CA VAL A 29 23.32 19.67 -31.80
C VAL A 29 24.48 19.47 -30.82
N ALA A 30 25.72 19.52 -31.32
CA ALA A 30 26.91 19.40 -30.50
C ALA A 30 27.08 20.62 -29.55
N PRO A 31 27.45 20.43 -28.27
CA PRO A 31 27.72 21.54 -27.35
C PRO A 31 28.93 22.36 -27.81
N GLN A 32 28.79 23.69 -27.75
CA GLN A 32 29.90 24.62 -28.02
C GLN A 32 30.86 24.68 -26.82
N PRO A 33 32.19 24.66 -27.01
CA PRO A 33 33.16 24.83 -25.93
C PRO A 33 33.09 26.24 -25.32
N ILE A 34 33.00 26.32 -23.99
CA ILE A 34 33.14 27.59 -23.25
C ILE A 34 34.63 27.86 -23.03
N ALA A 35 35.10 29.03 -23.46
CA ALA A 35 36.48 29.46 -23.26
C ALA A 35 36.76 29.79 -21.77
N PRO A 36 37.94 29.42 -21.23
CA PRO A 36 38.31 29.76 -19.86
C PRO A 36 38.46 31.28 -19.66
N ILE A 37 37.87 31.80 -18.59
CA ILE A 37 38.06 33.18 -18.14
C ILE A 37 39.40 33.26 -17.39
N ALA A 38 40.32 34.10 -17.87
CA ALA A 38 41.59 34.36 -17.20
C ALA A 38 41.38 35.24 -15.94
N PRO A 39 42.02 34.95 -14.80
CA PRO A 39 41.95 35.80 -13.62
C PRO A 39 42.63 37.16 -13.86
N ALA A 40 42.03 38.23 -13.34
CA ALA A 40 42.63 39.56 -13.36
C ALA A 40 43.86 39.64 -12.42
N PRO A 41 44.92 40.40 -12.75
CA PRO A 41 46.07 40.57 -11.87
C PRO A 41 45.72 41.33 -10.60
N ALA A 42 46.09 40.78 -9.44
CA ALA A 42 46.00 41.49 -8.16
C ALA A 42 47.15 42.48 -8.01
N THR A 43 46.84 43.75 -7.74
CA THR A 43 47.82 44.76 -7.34
C THR A 43 48.20 44.58 -5.88
N PRO A 44 49.50 44.57 -5.52
CA PRO A 44 49.93 44.48 -4.12
C PRO A 44 49.56 45.74 -3.35
N VAL A 45 48.89 45.58 -2.21
CA VAL A 45 48.64 46.66 -1.25
C VAL A 45 49.88 46.83 -0.36
N ALA A 46 50.40 48.04 -0.27
CA ALA A 46 51.58 48.36 0.54
C ALA A 46 51.28 48.19 2.06
N PRO A 47 52.23 47.71 2.87
CA PRO A 47 52.02 47.53 4.31
C PRO A 47 51.85 48.87 5.04
N GLN A 48 50.75 49.02 5.78
CA GLN A 48 50.59 50.13 6.71
C GLN A 48 51.43 49.92 7.97
N LYS A 49 52.09 51.00 8.41
CA LYS A 49 52.90 51.05 9.65
C LYS A 49 51.96 51.09 10.85
N LEU A 50 51.92 50.03 11.65
CA LEU A 50 51.14 49.95 12.88
C LEU A 50 51.78 50.81 13.99
N ALA A 51 50.96 51.60 14.69
CA ALA A 51 51.37 52.33 15.88
C ALA A 51 51.47 51.39 17.11
N PRO A 52 52.28 51.73 18.13
CA PRO A 52 52.44 50.89 19.32
C PRO A 52 51.12 50.72 20.08
N VAL A 53 50.82 49.48 20.47
CA VAL A 53 49.60 49.14 21.21
C VAL A 53 49.82 49.39 22.70
N SER A 54 48.99 50.23 23.31
CA SER A 54 48.94 50.43 24.76
C SER A 54 48.43 49.16 25.48
N PRO A 55 48.85 48.88 26.72
CA PRO A 55 48.37 47.72 27.47
C PRO A 55 46.85 47.78 27.73
N PRO A 56 46.17 46.61 27.84
CA PRO A 56 44.72 46.56 27.93
C PRO A 56 44.22 47.15 29.24
N ALA A 57 43.15 47.95 29.15
CA ALA A 57 42.44 48.51 30.29
C ALA A 57 41.74 47.39 31.09
N ALA A 58 41.87 47.43 32.42
CA ALA A 58 41.31 46.43 33.35
C ALA A 58 39.78 46.55 33.57
N THR A 59 39.08 47.26 32.69
CA THR A 59 37.64 47.48 32.79
C THR A 59 36.97 47.27 31.42
N PRO A 60 35.88 46.47 31.33
CA PRO A 60 35.15 46.29 30.08
C PRO A 60 34.68 47.63 29.52
N ALA A 61 34.87 47.85 28.22
CA ALA A 61 34.41 49.05 27.55
C ALA A 61 32.87 49.14 27.61
N VAL A 62 32.36 50.31 28.01
CA VAL A 62 30.94 50.64 27.92
C VAL A 62 30.59 50.69 26.42
N GLY A 63 29.98 49.62 25.91
CA GLY A 63 29.68 49.44 24.49
C GLY A 63 30.20 48.14 23.85
N ALA A 64 30.72 47.18 24.61
CA ALA A 64 30.90 45.82 24.09
C ALA A 64 29.57 45.33 23.49
N PRO A 65 29.53 44.81 22.25
CA PRO A 65 28.28 44.41 21.63
C PRO A 65 27.65 43.30 22.46
N SER A 66 26.65 43.65 23.27
CA SER A 66 25.73 42.73 23.91
C SER A 66 24.65 42.36 22.88
N GLY A 67 25.06 41.63 21.84
CA GLY A 67 24.12 40.89 21.02
C GLY A 67 23.83 39.57 21.71
N SER A 68 22.57 39.18 21.80
CA SER A 68 22.22 37.81 22.17
C SER A 68 22.96 36.87 21.21
N THR A 69 23.89 36.05 21.72
CA THR A 69 24.34 34.88 20.99
C THR A 69 23.15 33.92 20.95
N GLY A 70 22.26 34.13 19.97
CA GLY A 70 21.22 33.17 19.65
C GLY A 70 21.90 31.83 19.47
N ALA A 71 21.47 30.81 20.22
CA ALA A 71 21.96 29.46 20.06
C ALA A 71 21.92 29.14 18.56
N THR A 72 23.07 28.80 17.98
CA THR A 72 23.15 28.37 16.59
C THR A 72 22.28 27.13 16.47
N VAL A 73 21.06 27.30 15.96
CA VAL A 73 20.11 26.20 15.79
C VAL A 73 20.77 25.20 14.83
N PRO A 74 21.00 23.94 15.23
CA PRO A 74 21.57 22.94 14.36
C PRO A 74 20.75 22.83 13.06
N CYS A 75 21.42 22.81 11.91
CA CYS A 75 20.73 22.72 10.61
C CYS A 75 20.41 21.26 10.23
N CYS A 76 20.14 20.41 11.21
CA CYS A 76 19.73 19.03 11.01
C CYS A 76 18.75 18.59 12.08
N PRO A 77 17.71 17.82 11.71
CA PRO A 77 16.79 17.22 12.67
C PRO A 77 17.51 16.15 13.51
N ASP A 78 17.02 15.92 14.72
CA ASP A 78 17.52 14.85 15.58
C ASP A 78 17.02 13.49 15.09
N VAL A 79 15.79 13.46 14.58
CA VAL A 79 15.16 12.26 14.03
C VAL A 79 14.31 12.57 12.82
N ALA A 80 14.34 11.65 11.86
CA ALA A 80 13.33 11.49 10.85
C ALA A 80 12.50 10.23 11.19
N PHE A 81 11.19 10.36 11.22
CA PHE A 81 10.29 9.25 11.48
C PHE A 81 9.11 9.30 10.54
N PHE A 82 8.55 8.14 10.29
CA PHE A 82 7.47 8.01 9.35
C PHE A 82 6.16 7.72 10.09
N GLU A 83 5.15 8.48 9.74
CA GLU A 83 3.77 8.24 10.12
C GLU A 83 2.91 8.22 8.86
N LYS A 84 1.66 7.77 8.97
CA LYS A 84 0.73 7.78 7.85
C LYS A 84 0.70 9.18 7.20
N SER A 85 0.86 9.21 5.87
CA SER A 85 0.83 10.46 5.08
C SER A 85 -0.47 11.24 5.34
N SER A 86 -0.38 12.57 5.30
CA SER A 86 -1.57 13.44 5.21
C SER A 86 -2.38 13.19 3.94
N GLY A 87 -1.77 12.62 2.89
CA GLY A 87 -2.46 12.07 1.74
C GLY A 87 -3.43 10.95 2.15
N GLY A 88 -4.63 10.95 1.57
CA GLY A 88 -5.57 9.84 1.74
C GLY A 88 -4.93 8.51 1.30
N ARG A 89 -5.53 7.38 1.67
CA ARG A 89 -5.00 6.04 1.31
C ARG A 89 -4.69 5.90 -0.18
N THR A 90 -5.36 6.64 -1.06
CA THR A 90 -5.09 6.69 -2.50
C THR A 90 -3.64 7.06 -2.85
N SER A 91 -2.91 7.72 -1.95
CA SER A 91 -1.56 8.20 -2.17
C SER A 91 -0.49 7.12 -1.97
N TYR A 92 -0.81 6.00 -1.31
CA TYR A 92 0.12 4.88 -1.08
C TYR A 92 -0.58 3.54 -1.22
N PHE A 93 0.14 2.47 -1.56
CA PHE A 93 -0.49 1.15 -1.70
C PHE A 93 -0.85 0.62 -0.31
N ALA A 94 0.12 0.23 0.51
CA ALA A 94 -0.11 -0.18 1.90
C ALA A 94 0.90 0.43 2.88
N TYR A 95 0.51 0.41 4.15
CA TYR A 95 1.26 0.93 5.28
C TYR A 95 1.08 0.03 6.50
N ASP A 96 2.18 -0.41 7.11
CA ASP A 96 2.17 -1.28 8.27
C ASP A 96 2.97 -0.64 9.40
N ASP A 97 2.26 -0.41 10.50
CA ASP A 97 2.74 0.17 11.73
C ASP A 97 2.69 -0.81 12.90
N LYS A 98 2.30 -2.06 12.66
CA LYS A 98 2.04 -3.05 13.71
C LYS A 98 3.08 -4.15 13.76
N THR A 99 3.50 -4.72 12.63
CA THR A 99 4.40 -5.88 12.69
C THR A 99 5.83 -5.55 13.10
N THR A 100 6.22 -4.29 12.94
CA THR A 100 7.59 -3.83 13.21
C THR A 100 7.79 -3.17 14.55
N LEU A 101 6.76 -3.11 15.39
CA LEU A 101 6.86 -2.52 16.72
C LEU A 101 7.99 -3.19 17.52
N ALA A 102 8.88 -2.37 18.08
CA ALA A 102 10.02 -2.83 18.85
C ALA A 102 9.59 -3.57 20.14
N ALA A 103 10.49 -4.38 20.69
CA ALA A 103 10.21 -5.18 21.88
C ALA A 103 9.99 -4.35 23.15
N THR A 104 10.68 -3.21 23.29
CA THR A 104 10.45 -2.25 24.37
C THR A 104 10.00 -0.90 23.81
N PRO A 105 8.70 -0.60 23.80
CA PRO A 105 8.19 0.68 23.34
C PRO A 105 8.80 1.85 24.11
N GLY A 106 8.98 2.99 23.47
CA GLY A 106 9.57 4.15 24.14
C GLY A 106 11.09 4.09 24.33
N THR A 107 11.74 2.93 24.06
CA THR A 107 13.18 2.74 24.30
C THR A 107 13.91 2.20 23.06
N ASP A 108 13.35 1.17 22.42
CA ASP A 108 14.02 0.44 21.33
C ASP A 108 13.55 0.89 19.93
N GLU A 109 12.69 1.90 19.86
CA GLU A 109 12.11 2.39 18.61
C GLU A 109 13.09 3.32 17.87
N TYR A 110 13.36 3.04 16.60
CA TYR A 110 14.30 3.82 15.77
C TYR A 110 13.96 5.32 15.67
N TRP A 111 12.68 5.68 15.82
CA TRP A 111 12.18 7.06 15.69
C TRP A 111 12.38 7.89 16.95
N ILE A 112 12.70 7.27 18.08
CA ILE A 112 12.94 8.03 19.30
C ILE A 112 14.32 8.68 19.17
N PRO A 113 14.44 10.00 19.44
CA PRO A 113 15.74 10.66 19.49
C PRO A 113 16.65 9.90 20.44
N PRO A 114 17.71 9.24 19.94
CA PRO A 114 18.45 8.32 20.78
C PRO A 114 19.61 9.05 21.46
N THR A 115 20.02 8.53 22.61
CA THR A 115 21.39 8.70 23.13
C THR A 115 22.40 7.76 22.42
N LYS A 116 21.91 6.82 21.60
CA LYS A 116 22.69 5.81 20.86
C LYS A 116 22.74 6.09 19.35
N THR A 117 23.76 5.60 18.67
CA THR A 117 23.88 5.71 17.20
C THR A 117 22.78 4.91 16.49
N LYS A 118 22.09 5.54 15.54
CA LYS A 118 21.13 4.86 14.65
C LYS A 118 21.88 3.99 13.66
N THR A 119 21.50 2.71 13.56
CA THR A 119 22.03 1.77 12.58
C THR A 119 20.87 1.10 11.84
N LEU A 120 21.09 0.77 10.57
CA LEU A 120 20.13 0.00 9.79
C LEU A 120 20.18 -1.46 10.28
N PRO A 121 19.04 -2.13 10.46
CA PRO A 121 19.05 -3.55 10.80
C PRO A 121 19.72 -4.36 9.69
N SER A 122 20.40 -5.44 10.07
CA SER A 122 20.97 -6.41 9.12
C SER A 122 19.92 -7.32 8.50
N ASP A 123 18.74 -7.43 9.14
CA ASP A 123 17.61 -8.22 8.69
C ASP A 123 16.37 -7.33 8.56
N LYS A 124 15.69 -7.42 7.42
CA LYS A 124 14.45 -6.70 7.10
C LYS A 124 13.25 -7.14 7.96
N GLU A 125 13.30 -8.32 8.55
CA GLU A 125 12.26 -8.77 9.50
C GLU A 125 12.51 -8.26 10.94
N THR A 126 13.57 -7.47 11.16
CA THR A 126 13.88 -6.91 12.48
C THR A 126 12.80 -5.94 12.92
N ARG A 127 12.38 -6.07 14.18
CA ARG A 127 11.45 -5.15 14.83
C ARG A 127 12.20 -4.01 15.50
N ASP A 128 12.61 -3.04 14.71
CA ASP A 128 13.29 -1.82 15.16
C ASP A 128 12.33 -0.63 15.32
N GLY A 129 11.03 -0.86 15.15
CA GLY A 129 9.99 0.16 15.08
C GLY A 129 9.74 0.68 13.67
N ALA A 130 10.65 0.55 12.71
CA ALA A 130 10.51 1.17 11.39
C ALA A 130 9.29 0.71 10.62
N ARG A 131 8.58 1.68 10.04
CA ARG A 131 7.34 1.41 9.33
C ARG A 131 7.64 0.79 7.97
N TRP A 132 6.70 -0.03 7.49
CA TRP A 132 6.74 -0.56 6.12
C TRP A 132 5.72 0.13 5.22
N VAL A 133 6.10 0.27 3.96
CA VAL A 133 5.22 0.71 2.88
C VAL A 133 5.42 -0.17 1.65
N SER A 134 4.33 -0.48 0.94
CA SER A 134 4.41 -1.15 -0.36
C SER A 134 4.43 -0.12 -1.51
N VAL A 135 5.23 -0.40 -2.53
CA VAL A 135 5.37 0.43 -3.74
C VAL A 135 5.32 -0.46 -4.98
N GLY A 136 4.38 -0.22 -5.89
CA GLY A 136 4.33 -0.95 -7.16
C GLY A 136 5.52 -0.60 -8.06
N VAL A 137 6.14 -1.59 -8.69
CA VAL A 137 7.13 -1.37 -9.74
C VAL A 137 6.51 -0.54 -10.87
N GLY A 138 7.18 0.54 -11.25
CA GLY A 138 6.70 1.50 -12.25
C GLY A 138 5.66 2.51 -11.73
N LEU A 139 5.15 2.33 -10.50
CA LEU A 139 4.14 3.20 -9.90
C LEU A 139 4.77 4.16 -8.88
N GLU A 140 4.04 5.24 -8.59
CA GLU A 140 4.43 6.20 -7.56
C GLU A 140 3.59 6.02 -6.29
N THR A 141 4.23 6.23 -5.15
CA THR A 141 3.62 6.27 -3.82
C THR A 141 4.07 7.54 -3.12
N GLN A 142 3.09 8.35 -2.71
CA GLN A 142 3.31 9.56 -1.95
C GLN A 142 3.22 9.28 -0.45
N LEU A 143 4.26 9.69 0.25
CA LEU A 143 4.49 9.51 1.67
C LEU A 143 4.90 10.84 2.31
N GLU A 144 4.73 10.99 3.62
CA GLU A 144 5.22 12.15 4.37
C GLU A 144 6.10 11.71 5.56
N ILE A 145 7.36 12.14 5.56
CA ILE A 145 8.28 11.92 6.69
C ILE A 145 8.18 13.12 7.62
N LYS A 146 8.06 12.84 8.91
CA LYS A 146 8.06 13.82 9.99
C LYS A 146 9.44 13.90 10.62
N PHE A 147 9.72 15.02 11.23
CA PHE A 147 11.01 15.31 11.83
C PHE A 147 10.82 15.87 13.23
N ASP A 148 11.75 15.55 14.11
CA ASP A 148 11.81 16.09 15.48
C ASP A 148 13.18 16.72 15.74
N GLY A 149 13.22 17.63 16.72
CA GLY A 149 14.40 18.39 17.14
C GLY A 149 14.30 19.89 16.84
N ALA A 150 15.29 20.64 17.35
CA ALA A 150 15.40 22.07 17.11
C ALA A 150 16.12 22.34 15.77
N PHE A 151 15.36 22.48 14.68
CA PHE A 151 15.87 22.80 13.35
C PHE A 151 14.96 23.81 12.63
N GLN A 152 15.48 24.46 11.57
CA GLN A 152 14.68 25.33 10.70
C GLN A 152 14.17 24.54 9.48
N ASN A 153 12.94 24.77 9.03
CA ASN A 153 12.37 24.03 7.89
C ASN A 153 13.26 24.05 6.63
N ALA A 154 13.93 25.18 6.35
CA ALA A 154 14.86 25.29 5.22
C ALA A 154 16.01 24.27 5.28
N CYS A 155 16.39 23.80 6.47
CA CYS A 155 17.43 22.81 6.68
C CYS A 155 17.03 21.39 6.23
N LEU A 156 15.74 21.12 6.01
CA LEU A 156 15.30 19.83 5.46
C LEU A 156 15.80 19.61 4.02
N LEU A 157 16.15 20.69 3.31
CA LEU A 157 16.77 20.62 1.98
C LEU A 157 18.21 20.09 2.03
N ASN A 158 18.87 20.11 3.19
CA ASN A 158 20.20 19.55 3.38
C ASN A 158 20.18 18.05 3.68
N CYS A 159 19.00 17.47 3.87
CA CYS A 159 18.87 16.04 4.07
C CYS A 159 18.96 15.31 2.72
N THR A 160 19.70 14.20 2.68
CA THR A 160 19.76 13.30 1.53
C THR A 160 18.98 12.02 1.80
N TYR A 161 18.54 11.37 0.72
CA TYR A 161 17.65 10.21 0.77
C TYR A 161 18.28 9.08 -0.02
N GLU A 162 18.63 8.00 0.67
CA GLU A 162 19.40 6.91 0.08
C GLU A 162 18.66 5.58 0.22
N PHE A 163 18.42 4.92 -0.90
CA PHE A 163 17.86 3.58 -0.91
C PHE A 163 18.94 2.52 -0.69
N ALA A 164 18.67 1.60 0.24
CA ALA A 164 19.52 0.45 0.51
C ALA A 164 18.71 -0.85 0.47
N PRO A 165 19.04 -1.81 -0.43
CA PRO A 165 20.01 -1.68 -1.51
C PRO A 165 19.55 -0.67 -2.58
N ALA A 166 20.51 -0.11 -3.33
CA ALA A 166 20.21 0.82 -4.41
C ALA A 166 19.43 0.14 -5.54
N GLY A 167 18.63 0.91 -6.28
CA GLY A 167 17.92 0.42 -7.48
C GLY A 167 16.54 -0.19 -7.25
N ILE A 168 16.07 -0.31 -6.01
CA ILE A 168 14.71 -0.77 -5.68
C ILE A 168 13.67 0.32 -5.94
N ALA A 169 13.95 1.54 -5.52
CA ALA A 169 13.06 2.68 -5.66
C ALA A 169 13.86 3.97 -5.77
N ASP A 170 13.20 5.06 -6.18
CA ASP A 170 13.74 6.42 -6.21
C ASP A 170 12.81 7.39 -5.48
N VAL A 171 13.40 8.41 -4.88
CA VAL A 171 12.67 9.61 -4.46
C VAL A 171 12.60 10.57 -5.65
N THR A 172 11.40 10.90 -6.13
CA THR A 172 11.21 11.72 -7.33
C THR A 172 10.82 13.17 -7.03
N SER A 173 10.30 13.47 -5.84
CA SER A 173 9.87 14.84 -5.49
C SER A 173 9.80 15.04 -3.97
N PRO A 174 10.91 15.40 -3.30
CA PRO A 174 10.86 15.87 -1.92
C PRO A 174 10.30 17.31 -1.91
N ALA A 175 9.28 17.57 -1.09
CA ALA A 175 8.72 18.90 -0.88
C ALA A 175 8.49 19.14 0.62
N ILE A 176 8.90 20.31 1.11
CA ILE A 176 8.65 20.71 2.49
C ILE A 176 7.14 20.91 2.70
N THR A 177 6.60 20.34 3.77
CA THR A 177 5.23 20.53 4.24
C THR A 177 5.23 21.28 5.58
N ALA A 178 4.06 21.64 6.08
CA ALA A 178 3.93 22.22 7.42
C ALA A 178 4.39 21.26 8.54
N SER A 179 4.35 19.95 8.29
CA SER A 179 4.61 18.88 9.27
C SER A 179 5.89 18.08 9.01
N GLY A 180 6.65 18.39 7.96
CA GLY A 180 7.86 17.67 7.61
C GLY A 180 8.18 17.77 6.12
N MET A 181 8.36 16.61 5.46
CA MET A 181 8.54 16.55 4.01
C MET A 181 7.66 15.47 3.37
N ALA A 182 7.00 15.84 2.28
CA ALA A 182 6.32 14.92 1.39
C ALA A 182 7.30 14.38 0.34
N PHE A 183 7.19 13.09 0.05
CA PHE A 183 8.00 12.38 -0.92
C PHE A 183 7.09 11.63 -1.87
N LYS A 184 7.43 11.67 -3.16
CA LYS A 184 6.99 10.65 -4.11
C LYS A 184 8.09 9.62 -4.26
N ILE A 185 7.71 8.36 -4.14
CA ILE A 185 8.59 7.21 -4.25
C ILE A 185 8.15 6.43 -5.47
N LYS A 186 9.06 6.27 -6.43
CA LYS A 186 8.82 5.48 -7.63
C LYS A 186 9.46 4.11 -7.48
N GLY A 187 8.66 3.05 -7.60
CA GLY A 187 9.15 1.68 -7.63
C GLY A 187 9.92 1.41 -8.93
N LYS A 188 11.11 0.80 -8.82
CA LYS A 188 11.96 0.48 -9.98
C LYS A 188 12.06 -1.02 -10.22
N THR A 189 12.43 -1.75 -9.18
CA THR A 189 12.70 -3.19 -9.26
C THR A 189 12.08 -3.87 -8.06
N ALA A 190 11.46 -5.03 -8.28
CA ALA A 190 10.91 -5.82 -7.20
C ALA A 190 12.02 -6.18 -6.19
N GLY A 191 11.73 -6.02 -4.91
CA GLY A 191 12.70 -6.19 -3.85
C GLY A 191 12.27 -5.50 -2.56
N GLU A 192 13.08 -5.66 -1.53
CA GLU A 192 12.86 -5.05 -0.23
C GLU A 192 14.11 -4.26 0.18
N GLY A 193 13.90 -3.13 0.82
CA GLY A 193 15.00 -2.27 1.27
C GLY A 193 14.51 -1.18 2.21
N SER A 194 15.36 -0.21 2.46
CA SER A 194 15.04 0.93 3.31
C SER A 194 15.41 2.24 2.63
N LEU A 195 14.56 3.26 2.81
CA LEU A 195 14.95 4.63 2.54
C LEU A 195 15.61 5.21 3.79
N LYS A 196 16.87 5.57 3.68
CA LYS A 196 17.64 6.26 4.72
C LYS A 196 17.46 7.76 4.58
N VAL A 197 17.27 8.43 5.70
CA VAL A 197 17.30 9.89 5.79
C VAL A 197 18.61 10.28 6.43
N MET A 198 19.47 10.95 5.67
CA MET A 198 20.79 11.37 6.13
C MET A 198 20.80 12.90 6.25
N CYS A 199 21.44 13.43 7.29
CA CYS A 199 21.67 14.87 7.43
C CYS A 199 23.03 15.10 8.10
N ASP A 200 23.88 15.93 7.47
CA ASP A 200 25.29 16.14 7.81
C ASP A 200 26.08 14.82 7.92
N GLY A 201 25.85 13.91 6.97
CA GLY A 201 26.49 12.59 6.94
C GLY A 201 26.04 11.63 8.04
N LYS A 202 25.08 12.01 8.89
CA LYS A 202 24.54 11.17 9.97
C LYS A 202 23.18 10.61 9.60
N LEU A 203 22.95 9.34 9.91
CA LEU A 203 21.64 8.70 9.77
C LEU A 203 20.67 9.30 10.79
N ARG A 204 19.58 9.90 10.29
CA ARG A 204 18.51 10.50 11.10
C ARG A 204 17.30 9.59 11.23
N GLY A 205 17.14 8.61 10.35
CA GLY A 205 16.10 7.61 10.43
C GLY A 205 16.01 6.81 9.14
N TYR A 206 15.16 5.79 9.15
CA TYR A 206 14.84 5.02 7.96
C TYR A 206 13.41 4.48 8.05
N PHE A 207 12.85 4.14 6.91
CA PHE A 207 11.65 3.32 6.83
C PHE A 207 11.84 2.27 5.74
N HIS A 208 11.09 1.20 5.85
CA HIS A 208 11.23 0.05 4.97
C HIS A 208 10.26 0.15 3.80
N ILE A 209 10.75 -0.28 2.65
CA ILE A 209 9.99 -0.35 1.41
C ILE A 209 9.96 -1.78 0.92
N TRP A 210 8.77 -2.21 0.57
CA TRP A 210 8.56 -3.38 -0.25
C TRP A 210 8.14 -2.98 -1.66
N CYS A 211 9.06 -3.08 -2.61
CA CYS A 211 8.74 -2.88 -4.01
C CYS A 211 8.33 -4.19 -4.66
N ILE A 212 7.16 -4.22 -5.32
CA ILE A 212 6.60 -5.44 -5.87
C ILE A 212 5.99 -5.20 -7.26
N GLN A 213 6.06 -6.22 -8.12
CA GLN A 213 5.36 -6.19 -9.40
C GLN A 213 3.85 -6.10 -9.16
N PRO A 214 3.16 -5.11 -9.75
CA PRO A 214 1.71 -5.10 -9.75
C PRO A 214 1.17 -6.34 -10.46
N ALA A 215 0.10 -6.92 -9.92
CA ALA A 215 -0.58 -8.06 -10.52
C ALA A 215 -2.01 -7.69 -10.93
N THR A 216 -2.47 -8.27 -12.03
CA THR A 216 -3.89 -8.23 -12.41
C THR A 216 -4.45 -9.63 -12.29
N ILE A 217 -5.46 -9.80 -11.43
CA ILE A 217 -6.10 -11.09 -11.16
C ILE A 217 -7.50 -11.07 -11.75
N ASN A 218 -7.79 -12.07 -12.58
CA ASN A 218 -9.13 -12.31 -13.09
C ASN A 218 -9.90 -13.15 -12.07
N VAL A 219 -11.11 -12.72 -11.76
CA VAL A 219 -12.00 -13.41 -10.82
C VAL A 219 -13.37 -13.55 -11.48
N ASP A 220 -13.85 -14.77 -11.60
CA ASP A 220 -15.18 -15.02 -12.12
C ASP A 220 -16.17 -14.91 -10.95
N VAL A 221 -17.24 -14.14 -11.16
CA VAL A 221 -18.29 -13.91 -10.16
C VAL A 221 -19.62 -14.41 -10.70
N ALA A 222 -20.40 -15.06 -9.84
CA ALA A 222 -21.76 -15.48 -10.18
C ALA A 222 -22.70 -15.42 -8.98
N SER A 223 -23.99 -15.37 -9.26
CA SER A 223 -25.00 -15.75 -8.27
C SER A 223 -25.47 -17.17 -8.54
N LEU A 224 -25.40 -18.02 -7.53
CA LEU A 224 -25.90 -19.38 -7.65
C LEU A 224 -27.40 -19.43 -7.31
N VAL A 225 -28.17 -20.04 -8.20
CA VAL A 225 -29.61 -20.27 -8.02
C VAL A 225 -29.83 -21.76 -7.82
N THR A 226 -30.44 -22.12 -6.70
CA THR A 226 -30.74 -23.51 -6.32
C THR A 226 -32.21 -23.59 -5.89
N PRO A 227 -32.76 -24.78 -5.60
CA PRO A 227 -34.09 -24.88 -5.00
C PRO A 227 -34.27 -24.11 -3.67
N HIS A 228 -33.17 -23.70 -3.02
CA HIS A 228 -33.16 -22.98 -1.74
C HIS A 228 -32.47 -21.62 -1.83
N SER A 229 -32.14 -21.18 -3.04
CA SER A 229 -31.45 -19.92 -3.26
C SER A 229 -31.98 -19.18 -4.46
N ALA A 230 -32.22 -17.89 -4.28
CA ALA A 230 -32.62 -16.99 -5.35
C ALA A 230 -31.40 -16.26 -5.92
N ALA A 231 -31.57 -15.71 -7.13
CA ALA A 231 -30.54 -14.84 -7.71
C ALA A 231 -30.31 -13.62 -6.82
N ALA A 232 -29.04 -13.37 -6.46
CA ALA A 232 -28.61 -12.15 -5.81
C ALA A 232 -28.65 -10.99 -6.82
N SER A 233 -29.06 -9.82 -6.34
CA SER A 233 -28.77 -8.58 -7.04
C SER A 233 -27.39 -8.08 -6.60
N TYR A 234 -26.53 -7.69 -7.55
CA TYR A 234 -25.26 -7.01 -7.28
C TYR A 234 -24.84 -6.15 -8.48
N VAL A 235 -24.11 -5.07 -8.21
CA VAL A 235 -23.48 -4.24 -9.25
C VAL A 235 -22.01 -4.62 -9.40
N VAL A 236 -21.66 -5.28 -10.52
CA VAL A 236 -20.29 -5.76 -10.80
C VAL A 236 -19.25 -4.64 -10.71
N ALA A 237 -19.58 -3.45 -11.20
CA ALA A 237 -18.67 -2.29 -11.17
C ALA A 237 -18.37 -1.83 -9.74
N ASP A 238 -19.37 -1.83 -8.85
CA ASP A 238 -19.23 -1.40 -7.46
C ASP A 238 -18.45 -2.45 -6.66
N LEU A 239 -18.74 -3.74 -6.86
CA LEU A 239 -17.97 -4.84 -6.27
C LEU A 239 -16.50 -4.80 -6.73
N GLN A 240 -16.24 -4.63 -8.04
CA GLN A 240 -14.89 -4.54 -8.57
C GLN A 240 -14.14 -3.33 -8.00
N SER A 241 -14.80 -2.17 -7.92
CA SER A 241 -14.24 -0.96 -7.30
C SER A 241 -13.86 -1.21 -5.84
N TYR A 242 -14.76 -1.85 -5.08
CA TYR A 242 -14.53 -2.19 -3.67
C TYR A 242 -13.34 -3.13 -3.48
N ILE A 243 -13.31 -4.26 -4.21
CA ILE A 243 -12.22 -5.23 -4.14
C ILE A 243 -10.89 -4.57 -4.54
N ASN A 244 -10.88 -3.75 -5.59
CA ASN A 244 -9.68 -2.99 -5.98
C ASN A 244 -9.22 -2.01 -4.91
N GLU A 245 -10.13 -1.34 -4.19
CA GLU A 245 -9.75 -0.48 -3.06
C GLU A 245 -9.12 -1.28 -1.90
N VAL A 246 -9.60 -2.51 -1.64
CA VAL A 246 -9.03 -3.40 -0.64
C VAL A 246 -7.63 -3.86 -1.06
N TYR A 247 -7.51 -4.43 -2.27
CA TYR A 247 -6.32 -5.16 -2.72
C TYR A 247 -5.26 -4.32 -3.44
N ARG A 248 -5.54 -3.05 -3.77
CA ARG A 248 -4.47 -2.10 -4.14
C ARG A 248 -3.37 -2.04 -3.09
N GLN A 249 -3.69 -2.31 -1.82
CA GLN A 249 -2.73 -2.37 -0.72
C GLN A 249 -1.55 -3.31 -1.02
N VAL A 250 -1.82 -4.41 -1.70
CA VAL A 250 -0.85 -5.43 -2.07
C VAL A 250 -0.44 -5.36 -3.54
N CYS A 251 -0.66 -4.20 -4.17
CA CYS A 251 -0.42 -3.93 -5.59
C CYS A 251 -1.18 -4.88 -6.54
N ILE A 252 -2.37 -5.31 -6.13
CA ILE A 252 -3.24 -6.16 -6.95
C ILE A 252 -4.37 -5.30 -7.53
N THR A 253 -4.60 -5.46 -8.83
CA THR A 253 -5.82 -5.04 -9.52
C THR A 253 -6.65 -6.29 -9.80
N VAL A 254 -7.94 -6.23 -9.54
CA VAL A 254 -8.90 -7.31 -9.79
C VAL A 254 -9.80 -6.93 -10.95
N GLN A 255 -9.94 -7.87 -11.89
CA GLN A 255 -10.88 -7.81 -13.00
C GLN A 255 -11.96 -8.87 -12.79
N LEU A 256 -13.20 -8.42 -12.64
CA LEU A 256 -14.35 -9.29 -12.42
C LEU A 256 -14.97 -9.70 -13.77
N ASN A 257 -15.12 -11.01 -13.97
CA ASN A 257 -15.86 -11.58 -15.09
C ASN A 257 -17.21 -12.08 -14.59
N ASP A 258 -18.28 -11.38 -14.97
CA ASP A 258 -19.62 -11.70 -14.49
C ASP A 258 -20.27 -12.82 -15.31
N ALA A 259 -20.51 -13.95 -14.65
CA ALA A 259 -21.28 -15.07 -15.17
C ALA A 259 -22.80 -14.86 -15.01
N GLY A 260 -23.24 -13.90 -14.20
CA GLY A 260 -24.64 -13.64 -13.88
C GLY A 260 -25.23 -14.72 -12.97
N ALA A 261 -26.54 -14.94 -13.08
CA ALA A 261 -27.22 -16.00 -12.36
C ALA A 261 -26.97 -17.37 -13.03
N VAL A 262 -26.46 -18.32 -12.26
CA VAL A 262 -26.16 -19.69 -12.70
C VAL A 262 -27.03 -20.65 -11.90
N THR A 263 -27.96 -21.32 -12.59
CA THR A 263 -28.84 -22.32 -11.97
C THR A 263 -28.12 -23.65 -11.84
N VAL A 264 -28.08 -24.18 -10.62
CA VAL A 264 -27.49 -25.49 -10.31
C VAL A 264 -28.44 -26.32 -9.46
N ALA A 265 -28.37 -27.64 -9.60
CA ALA A 265 -29.20 -28.60 -8.88
C ALA A 265 -28.31 -29.57 -8.08
N PRO A 266 -27.82 -29.16 -6.89
CA PRO A 266 -26.97 -30.01 -6.07
C PRO A 266 -27.76 -31.18 -5.46
N THR A 267 -27.06 -32.26 -5.13
CA THR A 267 -27.62 -33.52 -4.61
C THR A 267 -28.26 -33.32 -3.24
N LEU A 268 -27.67 -32.47 -2.40
CA LEU A 268 -28.25 -32.10 -1.11
C LEU A 268 -29.24 -30.95 -1.28
N THR A 269 -30.48 -31.20 -0.87
CA THR A 269 -31.57 -30.23 -0.83
C THR A 269 -31.73 -29.60 0.55
N THR A 270 -30.74 -29.73 1.44
CA THR A 270 -30.74 -29.08 2.75
C THR A 270 -29.42 -28.36 2.93
N TYR A 271 -29.51 -27.11 3.38
CA TYR A 271 -28.32 -26.35 3.73
C TYR A 271 -27.61 -27.01 4.91
N LEU A 272 -26.30 -27.22 4.78
CA LEU A 272 -25.46 -27.81 5.82
C LEU A 272 -24.54 -26.75 6.44
N ASN A 273 -24.25 -26.90 7.73
CA ASN A 273 -23.27 -26.04 8.40
C ASN A 273 -21.92 -26.12 7.68
N THR A 274 -21.40 -24.98 7.24
CA THR A 274 -20.13 -24.83 6.51
C THR A 274 -18.91 -25.23 7.33
N ALA A 275 -19.03 -25.31 8.65
CA ALA A 275 -17.99 -25.82 9.54
C ALA A 275 -17.88 -27.36 9.54
N THR A 276 -18.71 -28.07 8.76
CA THR A 276 -18.67 -29.54 8.67
C THR A 276 -18.10 -29.99 7.33
N ALA A 277 -17.44 -31.16 7.31
CA ALA A 277 -16.94 -31.76 6.08
C ALA A 277 -18.04 -31.96 5.01
N ALA A 278 -19.25 -32.29 5.44
CA ALA A 278 -20.40 -32.43 4.54
C ALA A 278 -20.86 -31.09 3.97
N GLY A 279 -20.84 -30.01 4.76
CA GLY A 279 -21.09 -28.66 4.27
C GLY A 279 -20.07 -28.20 3.24
N LEU A 280 -18.78 -28.41 3.50
CA LEU A 280 -17.72 -28.08 2.53
C LEU A 280 -17.83 -28.90 1.24
N ALA A 281 -18.14 -30.19 1.35
CA ALA A 281 -18.36 -31.06 0.18
C ALA A 281 -19.53 -30.57 -0.69
N HIS A 282 -20.62 -30.12 -0.06
CA HIS A 282 -21.77 -29.55 -0.77
C HIS A 282 -21.43 -28.26 -1.53
N LEU A 283 -20.63 -27.38 -0.93
CA LEU A 283 -20.15 -26.17 -1.58
C LEU A 283 -19.26 -26.48 -2.80
N ASN A 284 -18.37 -27.46 -2.68
CA ASN A 284 -17.53 -27.91 -3.79
C ASN A 284 -18.34 -28.59 -4.91
N GLU A 285 -19.41 -29.31 -4.56
CA GLU A 285 -20.37 -29.82 -5.54
C GLU A 285 -21.03 -28.68 -6.32
N MET A 286 -21.51 -27.63 -5.63
CA MET A 286 -22.11 -26.47 -6.28
C MET A 286 -21.14 -25.76 -7.23
N ASP A 287 -19.86 -25.59 -6.86
CA ASP A 287 -18.84 -25.03 -7.74
C ASP A 287 -18.63 -25.87 -9.01
N THR A 288 -18.61 -27.20 -8.86
CA THR A 288 -18.48 -28.13 -9.99
C THR A 288 -19.67 -28.01 -10.94
N LEU A 289 -20.89 -27.97 -10.40
CA LEU A 289 -22.12 -27.81 -11.19
C LEU A 289 -22.17 -26.43 -11.87
N ALA A 290 -21.74 -25.37 -11.19
CA ALA A 290 -21.75 -24.02 -11.74
C ALA A 290 -20.79 -23.91 -12.93
N GLN A 291 -19.56 -24.43 -12.79
CA GLN A 291 -18.58 -24.49 -13.89
C GLN A 291 -19.10 -25.29 -15.09
N ALA A 292 -19.80 -26.40 -14.85
CA ALA A 292 -20.45 -27.17 -15.92
C ALA A 292 -21.61 -26.41 -16.59
N ALA A 293 -22.35 -25.60 -15.82
CA ALA A 293 -23.51 -24.86 -16.29
C ALA A 293 -23.17 -23.54 -17.02
N SER A 294 -21.97 -22.99 -16.82
CA SER A 294 -21.59 -21.69 -17.39
C SER A 294 -20.17 -21.71 -17.94
N ALA A 295 -20.04 -21.60 -19.27
CA ALA A 295 -18.75 -21.45 -19.94
C ALA A 295 -17.99 -20.16 -19.58
N LYS A 296 -18.64 -19.22 -18.88
CA LYS A 296 -18.01 -18.01 -18.36
C LYS A 296 -17.25 -18.25 -17.05
N LEU A 297 -17.57 -19.33 -16.34
CA LEU A 297 -16.82 -19.76 -15.17
C LEU A 297 -15.66 -20.61 -15.65
N THR A 298 -14.47 -20.05 -15.55
CA THR A 298 -13.21 -20.62 -15.99
C THR A 298 -12.38 -21.10 -14.79
N ASN A 299 -11.15 -21.57 -15.05
CA ASN A 299 -10.19 -21.93 -14.00
C ASN A 299 -9.59 -20.70 -13.28
N ASN A 300 -10.16 -19.50 -13.45
CA ASN A 300 -9.83 -18.33 -12.64
C ASN A 300 -10.25 -18.55 -11.17
N TYR A 301 -9.89 -17.59 -10.31
CA TYR A 301 -10.50 -17.48 -8.99
C TYR A 301 -12.01 -17.33 -9.12
N ARG A 302 -12.79 -17.99 -8.26
CA ARG A 302 -14.26 -17.97 -8.32
C ARG A 302 -14.88 -17.48 -7.03
N LEU A 303 -15.78 -16.50 -7.15
CA LEU A 303 -16.58 -15.94 -6.06
C LEU A 303 -18.08 -16.09 -6.34
N TYR A 304 -18.81 -16.59 -5.35
CA TYR A 304 -20.24 -16.89 -5.51
C TYR A 304 -21.10 -16.20 -4.48
N TYR A 305 -22.13 -15.51 -4.96
CA TYR A 305 -23.27 -15.12 -4.13
C TYR A 305 -24.20 -16.32 -3.97
N TYR A 306 -24.51 -16.67 -2.71
CA TYR A 306 -25.49 -17.71 -2.39
C TYR A 306 -26.51 -17.19 -1.37
N VAL A 307 -27.66 -16.75 -1.85
CA VAL A 307 -28.74 -16.19 -1.02
C VAL A 307 -29.61 -17.31 -0.48
N ASN A 308 -29.53 -17.65 0.80
CA ASN A 308 -30.44 -18.67 1.36
C ASN A 308 -31.85 -18.09 1.59
N THR A 309 -32.88 -18.69 1.01
CA THR A 309 -34.28 -18.24 1.15
C THR A 309 -34.93 -18.56 2.50
N ALA A 310 -34.33 -19.44 3.33
CA ALA A 310 -34.94 -19.95 4.55
C ALA A 310 -34.37 -19.38 5.87
N GLY A 311 -33.59 -18.30 5.80
CA GLY A 311 -32.89 -17.73 6.95
C GLY A 311 -31.60 -18.48 7.27
N HIS A 312 -30.52 -17.75 7.42
CA HIS A 312 -29.18 -18.31 7.58
C HIS A 312 -28.71 -18.12 9.02
N SER A 313 -28.27 -19.21 9.69
CA SER A 313 -27.66 -19.15 11.02
C SER A 313 -26.24 -19.70 10.97
N GLY A 314 -25.23 -18.84 10.78
CA GLY A 314 -23.86 -19.24 11.16
C GLY A 314 -22.71 -18.51 10.47
N ALA A 315 -22.65 -18.47 9.14
CA ALA A 315 -21.48 -17.97 8.40
C ALA A 315 -21.85 -16.81 7.46
N LEU A 316 -21.00 -15.78 7.42
CA LEU A 316 -21.12 -14.67 6.47
C LEU A 316 -20.56 -15.05 5.09
N GLY A 317 -19.44 -15.79 5.08
CA GLY A 317 -18.81 -16.35 3.88
C GLY A 317 -17.95 -17.57 4.21
N VAL A 318 -17.41 -18.22 3.17
CA VAL A 318 -16.47 -19.35 3.30
C VAL A 318 -15.69 -19.60 2.02
N VAL A 319 -14.43 -20.02 2.14
CA VAL A 319 -13.66 -20.65 1.07
C VAL A 319 -13.60 -22.16 1.29
N SER A 320 -14.32 -22.93 0.47
CA SER A 320 -14.41 -24.39 0.67
C SER A 320 -13.23 -25.19 0.11
N GLY A 321 -12.43 -24.58 -0.77
CA GLY A 321 -11.17 -25.14 -1.26
C GLY A 321 -9.98 -24.97 -0.30
N GLY A 322 -10.16 -24.24 0.81
CA GLY A 322 -9.09 -23.84 1.72
C GLY A 322 -8.27 -22.64 1.23
N LEU A 323 -7.32 -22.21 2.08
CA LEU A 323 -6.43 -21.07 1.80
C LEU A 323 -5.61 -21.30 0.53
N GLY A 324 -5.52 -20.27 -0.32
CA GLY A 324 -4.74 -20.32 -1.55
C GLY A 324 -5.37 -21.13 -2.68
N SER A 325 -6.57 -21.67 -2.49
CA SER A 325 -7.30 -22.35 -3.57
C SER A 325 -7.75 -21.35 -4.64
N SER A 326 -7.89 -21.81 -5.89
CA SER A 326 -8.48 -21.03 -7.00
C SER A 326 -10.00 -20.83 -6.86
N GLY A 327 -10.57 -21.09 -5.68
CA GLY A 327 -12.00 -21.11 -5.45
C GLY A 327 -12.51 -22.50 -5.07
N PRO A 328 -13.79 -22.55 -4.67
CA PRO A 328 -14.72 -21.42 -4.61
C PRO A 328 -14.66 -20.64 -3.28
N GLY A 329 -14.87 -19.31 -3.36
CA GLY A 329 -15.23 -18.47 -2.23
C GLY A 329 -16.71 -18.08 -2.28
N PHE A 330 -17.41 -18.15 -1.15
CA PHE A 330 -18.87 -17.92 -1.07
C PHE A 330 -19.20 -16.77 -0.13
N SER A 331 -20.19 -15.96 -0.53
CA SER A 331 -20.82 -14.94 0.30
C SER A 331 -22.30 -15.24 0.47
N PHE A 332 -22.76 -15.29 1.72
CA PHE A 332 -24.10 -15.73 2.11
C PHE A 332 -25.02 -14.55 2.45
N PHE A 333 -25.02 -13.51 1.62
CA PHE A 333 -25.86 -12.32 1.79
C PHE A 333 -27.01 -12.30 0.80
N ASP A 334 -28.18 -11.87 1.26
CA ASP A 334 -29.43 -11.85 0.50
C ASP A 334 -29.67 -10.57 -0.33
N SER A 335 -28.74 -9.61 -0.25
CA SER A 335 -28.93 -8.28 -0.81
C SER A 335 -27.61 -7.60 -1.16
N ASP A 336 -27.68 -6.71 -2.15
CA ASP A 336 -26.56 -5.86 -2.61
C ASP A 336 -26.21 -4.79 -1.59
N LEU A 337 -25.67 -5.21 -0.45
CA LEU A 337 -25.31 -4.32 0.64
C LEU A 337 -23.78 -4.28 0.80
N PRO A 338 -23.23 -3.18 1.34
CA PRO A 338 -21.80 -3.07 1.61
C PRO A 338 -21.20 -4.22 2.45
N GLY A 339 -22.03 -4.89 3.26
CA GLY A 339 -21.62 -6.10 4.00
C GLY A 339 -21.30 -7.29 3.11
N SER A 340 -21.98 -7.42 1.97
CA SER A 340 -21.74 -8.48 1.01
C SER A 340 -20.42 -8.30 0.26
N TYR A 341 -20.07 -7.07 -0.15
CA TYR A 341 -18.80 -6.74 -0.82
C TYR A 341 -17.61 -6.93 0.09
N ASN A 342 -17.78 -6.54 1.35
CA ASN A 342 -16.81 -6.83 2.41
C ASN A 342 -16.52 -8.33 2.47
N THR A 343 -17.57 -9.14 2.61
CA THR A 343 -17.42 -10.59 2.70
C THR A 343 -16.79 -11.17 1.45
N MET A 344 -17.21 -10.74 0.26
CA MET A 344 -16.57 -11.14 -1.00
C MET A 344 -15.09 -10.81 -1.04
N ALA A 345 -14.71 -9.59 -0.64
CA ALA A 345 -13.31 -9.21 -0.55
C ALA A 345 -12.56 -10.08 0.46
N HIS A 346 -13.17 -10.39 1.61
CA HIS A 346 -12.57 -11.24 2.64
C HIS A 346 -12.33 -12.66 2.13
N GLU A 347 -13.35 -13.30 1.54
CA GLU A 347 -13.19 -14.65 1.00
C GLU A 347 -12.20 -14.67 -0.16
N PHE A 348 -12.18 -13.62 -0.99
CA PHE A 348 -11.15 -13.48 -2.00
C PHE A 348 -9.75 -13.42 -1.38
N GLY A 349 -9.58 -12.81 -0.21
CA GLY A 349 -8.32 -12.81 0.53
C GLY A 349 -7.86 -14.22 0.88
N HIS A 350 -8.78 -15.06 1.33
CA HIS A 350 -8.51 -16.48 1.57
C HIS A 350 -8.07 -17.21 0.29
N LEU A 351 -8.70 -16.93 -0.85
CA LEU A 351 -8.24 -17.45 -2.15
C LEU A 351 -6.83 -16.97 -2.50
N LEU A 352 -6.46 -15.75 -2.09
CA LEU A 352 -5.09 -15.23 -2.20
C LEU A 352 -4.15 -15.71 -1.08
N ASN A 353 -4.46 -16.83 -0.43
CA ASN A 353 -3.66 -17.41 0.66
C ASN A 353 -3.45 -16.46 1.86
N LEU A 354 -4.35 -15.49 2.02
CA LEU A 354 -4.38 -14.66 3.21
C LEU A 354 -5.21 -15.34 4.28
N SER A 355 -4.75 -15.22 5.50
CA SER A 355 -5.30 -15.88 6.67
C SER A 355 -5.66 -14.85 7.73
N HIS A 356 -6.53 -15.29 8.63
CA HIS A 356 -6.83 -14.53 9.83
C HIS A 356 -5.55 -14.40 10.65
N PRO A 357 -5.25 -13.25 11.25
CA PRO A 357 -4.08 -13.08 12.12
C PRO A 357 -3.95 -14.15 13.22
N ALA A 358 -5.08 -14.74 13.64
CA ALA A 358 -5.11 -15.80 14.66
C ALA A 358 -4.71 -17.19 14.14
N HIS A 359 -4.87 -17.47 12.84
CA HIS A 359 -4.74 -18.83 12.30
C HIS A 359 -3.30 -19.21 11.91
N ASP A 360 -2.47 -18.21 11.61
CA ASP A 360 -1.34 -18.39 10.70
C ASP A 360 -0.03 -17.80 11.21
N PHE A 361 -0.10 -17.12 12.34
CA PHE A 361 1.02 -16.40 12.91
C PHE A 361 1.16 -16.85 14.36
N ASP A 362 2.06 -17.80 14.58
CA ASP A 362 2.52 -18.22 15.90
C ASP A 362 3.18 -17.03 16.63
N GLY A 363 2.39 -16.09 17.16
CA GLY A 363 2.84 -14.92 17.94
C GLY A 363 3.78 -13.92 17.24
N ASP A 364 4.36 -14.27 16.10
CA ASP A 364 5.49 -13.57 15.49
C ASP A 364 5.09 -12.36 14.63
N GLU A 365 3.82 -12.01 14.53
CA GLU A 365 3.44 -10.69 14.01
C GLU A 365 3.55 -9.59 15.06
N TYR A 366 3.66 -9.92 16.34
CA TYR A 366 3.62 -8.94 17.41
C TYR A 366 4.82 -9.00 18.33
N PRO A 367 5.34 -7.84 18.77
CA PRO A 367 6.29 -7.82 19.86
C PRO A 367 5.68 -8.44 21.12
N PRO A 368 6.50 -9.08 21.99
CA PRO A 368 6.00 -9.81 23.17
C PRO A 368 5.05 -8.99 24.06
N TRP A 369 5.25 -7.67 24.16
CA TRP A 369 4.38 -6.79 24.95
C TRP A 369 2.97 -6.61 24.38
N GLN A 370 2.73 -6.97 23.11
CA GLN A 370 1.40 -7.02 22.50
C GLN A 370 0.76 -8.42 22.57
N ALA A 371 1.45 -9.43 23.10
CA ALA A 371 0.92 -10.79 23.20
C ALA A 371 -0.41 -10.84 23.99
N SER A 372 -0.53 -10.06 25.07
CA SER A 372 -1.77 -9.97 25.85
C SER A 372 -2.93 -9.29 25.12
N ASN A 373 -2.63 -8.46 24.11
CA ASN A 373 -3.64 -7.83 23.24
C ASN A 373 -4.02 -8.70 22.03
N GLN A 374 -3.40 -9.87 21.85
CA GLN A 374 -3.79 -10.80 20.79
C GLN A 374 -5.26 -11.20 20.94
N ALA A 375 -5.72 -11.54 22.15
CA ALA A 375 -7.13 -11.89 22.41
C ALA A 375 -8.13 -10.73 22.19
N ASN A 376 -7.69 -9.47 22.28
CA ASN A 376 -8.55 -8.30 22.00
C ASN A 376 -8.50 -7.86 20.52
N ASN A 377 -7.46 -8.28 19.78
CA ASN A 377 -7.34 -8.13 18.33
C ASN A 377 -7.87 -9.37 17.56
N ILE A 378 -8.20 -10.44 18.29
CA ILE A 378 -8.89 -11.65 17.86
C ILE A 378 -10.22 -11.65 18.63
N LEU A 379 -11.15 -10.76 18.27
CA LEU A 379 -12.50 -10.89 18.84
C LEU A 379 -13.09 -12.22 18.37
N ALA A 380 -13.88 -12.86 19.25
CA ALA A 380 -14.58 -14.12 19.00
C ALA A 380 -15.55 -14.07 17.81
N ASP A 381 -15.75 -12.88 17.25
CA ASP A 381 -16.54 -12.55 16.10
C ASP A 381 -15.67 -11.65 15.20
N ASP A 382 -15.20 -12.28 14.13
CA ASP A 382 -14.20 -11.87 13.15
C ASP A 382 -14.50 -10.55 12.39
N ASN A 383 -14.54 -9.44 13.12
CA ASN A 383 -14.91 -8.12 12.59
C ASN A 383 -13.70 -7.24 12.22
N TRP A 384 -12.47 -7.78 12.29
CA TRP A 384 -11.21 -7.01 12.24
C TRP A 384 -10.18 -7.62 11.29
N ASN A 385 -10.66 -8.38 10.30
CA ASN A 385 -9.81 -8.97 9.29
C ASN A 385 -9.40 -7.98 8.19
N LEU A 386 -8.11 -8.02 7.87
CA LEU A 386 -7.43 -7.05 7.02
C LEU A 386 -7.72 -7.24 5.52
N MET A 387 -8.56 -8.21 5.19
CA MET A 387 -8.88 -8.69 3.84
C MET A 387 -10.21 -8.15 3.29
N GLY A 388 -10.84 -7.16 3.93
CA GLY A 388 -12.11 -6.61 3.45
C GLY A 388 -13.04 -6.13 4.56
N TYR A 389 -12.93 -6.68 5.78
CA TYR A 389 -13.76 -6.26 6.91
C TYR A 389 -13.43 -4.82 7.31
N GLN A 390 -14.46 -3.98 7.25
CA GLN A 390 -14.35 -2.51 7.35
C GLN A 390 -13.70 -1.83 6.14
N GLY A 391 -13.83 -2.39 4.93
CA GLY A 391 -13.57 -1.67 3.68
C GLY A 391 -14.52 -0.47 3.47
N PRO A 392 -14.47 0.21 2.32
CA PRO A 392 -15.00 1.56 2.12
C PRO A 392 -16.52 1.70 2.18
N VAL A 393 -17.07 1.65 3.39
CA VAL A 393 -18.36 2.25 3.70
C VAL A 393 -18.05 3.55 4.45
N SER A 394 -18.48 4.68 3.89
CA SER A 394 -18.32 6.01 4.49
C SER A 394 -18.83 6.05 5.94
N SER A 395 -19.82 5.22 6.26
CA SER A 395 -20.40 5.04 7.60
C SER A 395 -19.49 4.42 8.65
N ARG A 396 -18.39 3.74 8.28
CA ARG A 396 -17.48 3.08 9.24
C ARG A 396 -16.18 3.86 9.54
N GLY A 397 -16.00 5.03 8.92
CA GLY A 397 -15.02 6.02 9.34
C GLY A 397 -13.56 5.52 9.45
N ALA A 398 -12.81 6.08 10.40
CA ALA A 398 -11.37 5.86 10.60
C ALA A 398 -10.96 4.47 11.11
N ASN A 399 -11.92 3.55 11.31
CA ASN A 399 -11.67 2.25 11.95
C ASN A 399 -10.98 1.22 11.03
N ARG A 400 -10.92 1.49 9.72
CA ARG A 400 -10.27 0.62 8.73
C ARG A 400 -8.82 0.28 9.13
N LYS A 401 -8.49 -1.00 9.14
CA LYS A 401 -7.12 -1.48 9.42
C LYS A 401 -6.43 -1.90 8.12
N PRO A 402 -5.17 -1.50 7.87
CA PRO A 402 -4.42 -1.95 6.70
C PRO A 402 -3.96 -3.40 6.89
N LEU A 403 -3.76 -4.13 5.78
CA LEU A 403 -3.04 -5.41 5.82
C LEU A 403 -1.69 -5.23 6.51
N ARG A 404 -1.22 -6.27 7.19
CA ARG A 404 0.10 -6.29 7.83
C ARG A 404 1.17 -6.71 6.84
N TYR A 405 2.42 -6.33 7.09
CA TYR A 405 3.54 -6.65 6.21
C TYR A 405 3.67 -8.15 5.92
N ARG A 406 3.54 -9.01 6.93
CA ARG A 406 3.62 -10.47 6.71
C ARG A 406 2.45 -11.01 5.89
N GLN A 407 1.24 -10.48 6.06
CA GLN A 407 0.12 -10.79 5.18
C GLN A 407 0.37 -10.28 3.76
N TRP A 408 0.93 -9.08 3.60
CA TRP A 408 1.32 -8.59 2.28
C TRP A 408 2.20 -9.59 1.57
N LYS A 409 3.22 -10.12 2.25
CA LYS A 409 4.16 -11.11 1.71
C LYS A 409 3.53 -12.46 1.42
N LYS A 410 2.63 -12.96 2.29
CA LYS A 410 1.93 -14.23 2.07
C LYS A 410 0.92 -14.18 0.92
N CYS A 411 0.42 -12.99 0.58
CA CYS A 411 -0.58 -12.79 -0.46
C CYS A 411 -0.14 -13.41 -1.80
N ASN A 412 -0.90 -14.38 -2.29
CA ASN A 412 -0.75 -14.92 -3.63
C ASN A 412 -1.11 -13.86 -4.67
N ARG A 413 -0.30 -13.75 -5.72
CA ARG A 413 -0.44 -12.76 -6.81
C ARG A 413 -0.44 -13.38 -8.19
N SER A 414 -0.37 -14.70 -8.27
CA SER A 414 -0.42 -15.47 -9.52
C SER A 414 -1.82 -15.98 -9.81
#